data_AF-A0A519M9Q3-F1
#
_entry.id   AF-A0A519M9Q3-F1
#
_cell.length_a   1.000
_cell.length_b   1.000
_cell.length_c   1.000
_cell.angle_alpha   90.00
_cell.angle_beta   90.00
_cell.angle_gamma   90.00
#
_symmetry.space_group_name_H-M   'P 1'
#
loop_
_entity.id
_entity.type
_entity.pdbx_description
1 polymer ?
#
loop_
_entity_poly.entity_id
_entity_poly.type
_entity_poly.pdbx_seq_one_letter_code
_entity_poly.pdbx_strand_id
1 'polypeptide(L)' 'MKGTRTTVAEVLEMLVNGMSAVDIGEDFPAIRAAQVRACLLYAAYRESIVLQAAA' A
#
# COMPACT_ATOMS: atom_id res chain seq x y z
N MET A 1 3.02 7.74 -5.28
CA MET A 1 4.13 6.92 -5.79
C MET A 1 4.68 7.58 -7.04
N LYS A 2 5.99 7.80 -7.14
CA LYS A 2 6.62 8.24 -8.39
C LYS A 2 7.64 7.17 -8.77
N GLY A 3 7.54 6.60 -9.98
CA GLY A 3 8.54 5.68 -10.54
C GLY A 3 8.26 4.17 -10.39
N THR A 4 7.17 3.75 -9.74
CA THR A 4 6.73 2.34 -9.68
C THR A 4 5.54 2.12 -10.60
N ARG A 5 5.55 1.05 -11.41
CA ARG A 5 4.36 0.60 -12.16
C ARG A 5 3.30 -0.05 -11.25
N THR A 6 3.63 -0.24 -9.98
CA THR A 6 2.77 -0.85 -8.94
C THR A 6 1.79 0.17 -8.36
N THR A 7 0.53 -0.24 -8.20
CA THR A 7 -0.54 0.55 -7.59
C THR A 7 -0.62 0.33 -6.07
N VAL A 8 -1.38 1.17 -5.36
CA VAL A 8 -1.66 0.94 -3.93
C VAL A 8 -2.38 -0.39 -3.71
N ALA A 9 -3.30 -0.76 -4.62
CA ALA A 9 -4.05 -2.02 -4.53
C ALA A 9 -3.11 -3.23 -4.58
N GLU A 10 -2.18 -3.25 -5.53
CA GLU A 10 -1.19 -4.34 -5.62
C GLU A 10 -0.32 -4.45 -4.36
N VAL A 11 0.09 -3.32 -3.77
CA VAL A 11 0.83 -3.35 -2.49
C VAL A 11 -0.01 -3.96 -1.37
N LEU A 12 -1.31 -3.67 -1.32
CA LEU A 12 -2.20 -4.28 -0.33
C LEU A 12 -2.42 -5.77 -0.61
N GLU A 13 -2.57 -6.18 -1.87
CA GLU A 13 -2.68 -7.59 -2.26
C GLU A 13 -1.43 -8.38 -1.84
N MET A 14 -0.25 -7.81 -2.01
CA MET A 14 1.00 -8.43 -1.57
C MET A 14 1.03 -8.67 -0.05
N LEU A 15 0.59 -7.67 0.73
CA LEU A 15 0.48 -7.79 2.18
C LEU A 15 -0.56 -8.85 2.60
N VAL A 16 -1.69 -8.93 1.89
CA VAL A 16 -2.73 -9.95 2.14
C VAL A 16 -2.22 -11.36 1.84
N ASN A 17 -1.37 -11.52 0.83
CA ASN A 17 -0.71 -12.79 0.53
C ASN A 17 0.40 -13.17 1.55
N GLY A 18 0.57 -12.37 2.62
CA GLY A 18 1.49 -12.66 3.72
C GLY A 18 2.91 -12.14 3.53
N MET A 19 3.17 -11.35 2.48
CA MET A 19 4.48 -10.70 2.32
C MET A 19 4.66 -9.57 3.32
N SER A 20 5.84 -9.48 3.93
CA SER A 20 6.18 -8.33 4.78
C SER A 20 6.65 -7.13 3.94
N ALA A 21 6.67 -5.94 4.54
CA ALA A 21 7.23 -4.75 3.89
C ALA A 21 8.72 -4.88 3.53
N VAL A 22 9.44 -5.80 4.19
CA VAL A 22 10.84 -6.12 3.88
C VAL A 22 10.89 -7.01 2.64
N ASP A 23 10.10 -8.08 2.60
CA ASP A 23 10.03 -9.00 1.45
C ASP A 23 9.62 -8.25 0.17
N ILE A 24 8.63 -7.37 0.28
CA ILE A 24 8.19 -6.51 -0.83
C ILE A 24 9.33 -5.59 -1.30
N GLY A 25 10.17 -5.08 -0.40
CA GLY A 25 11.29 -4.21 -0.76
C GLY A 25 12.45 -4.95 -1.42
N GLU A 26 12.68 -6.20 -1.04
CA GLU A 26 13.68 -7.07 -1.67
C GLU A 26 13.25 -7.49 -3.08
N ASP A 27 11.98 -7.87 -3.27
CA ASP A 27 11.44 -8.28 -4.56
C ASP A 27 11.19 -7.09 -5.50
N PHE A 28 10.79 -5.94 -4.93
CA PHE A 28 10.54 -4.70 -5.64
C PHE A 28 11.40 -3.56 -5.07
N PRO A 29 12.65 -3.39 -5.53
CA PRO A 29 13.58 -2.37 -5.01
C PRO A 29 13.11 -0.93 -5.21
N ALA A 30 12.09 -0.72 -6.04
CA ALA A 30 11.42 0.56 -6.23
C ALA A 30 10.36 0.86 -5.15
N ILE A 31 10.05 -0.10 -4.27
CA ILE A 31 9.13 -0.01 -3.15
C ILE A 31 9.92 -0.06 -1.84
N ARG A 32 10.08 1.09 -1.19
CA ARG A 32 10.67 1.19 0.14
C ARG A 32 9.60 1.01 1.21
N ALA A 33 10.00 0.65 2.42
CA ALA A 33 9.11 0.56 3.58
C ALA A 33 8.29 1.85 3.82
N ALA A 34 8.83 3.02 3.47
CA ALA A 34 8.09 4.29 3.52
C ALA A 34 6.92 4.35 2.53
N GLN A 35 7.06 3.78 1.33
CA GLN A 35 5.99 3.68 0.35
C GLN A 35 4.91 2.71 0.83
N VAL A 36 5.28 1.56 1.40
CA VAL A 36 4.32 0.61 1.98
C VAL A 36 3.49 1.27 3.08
N ARG A 37 4.14 2.01 3.99
CA ARG A 37 3.43 2.81 5.02
C ARG A 37 2.50 3.86 4.41
N ALA A 38 2.95 4.58 3.39
CA ALA A 38 2.11 5.55 2.69
C ALA A 38 0.89 4.90 2.02
N CYS A 39 1.02 3.66 1.50
CA CYS A 39 -0.10 2.89 0.95
C CYS A 39 -1.14 2.56 2.02
N LEU A 40 -0.69 2.08 3.18
CA LEU A 40 -1.58 1.73 4.29
C LEU A 40 -2.29 2.98 4.83
N LEU A 41 -1.58 4.09 4.99
CA LEU A 41 -2.18 5.37 5.38
C LEU A 41 -3.19 5.87 4.34
N TYR A 42 -2.86 5.76 3.06
CA TYR A 42 -3.78 6.14 1.98
C TYR A 42 -5.03 5.25 1.96
N ALA A 43 -4.88 3.94 2.16
CA ALA A 43 -5.98 2.99 2.23
C ALA A 43 -6.90 3.28 3.41
N ALA A 44 -6.32 3.47 4.61
CA ALA A 44 -7.05 3.85 5.81
C ALA A 44 -7.78 5.19 5.65
N TYR A 45 -7.12 6.18 5.04
CA TYR A 45 -7.73 7.49 4.76
C TYR A 45 -8.88 7.37 3.75
N ARG A 46 -8.71 6.59 2.68
CA ARG A 46 -9.77 6.32 1.69
C ARG A 46 -10.98 5.64 2.33
N GLU A 47 -10.76 4.66 3.21
CA GLU A 47 -11.84 3.99 3.94
C GLU A 47 -12.54 4.94 4.91
N SER A 48 -11.78 5.81 5.60
CA SER A 48 -12.37 6.83 6.48
C SER A 48 -13.25 7.83 5.74
N ILE A 49 -12.90 8.19 4.49
CA ILE A 49 -13.74 9.03 3.62
C ILE A 49 -14.99 8.26 3.15
N VAL A 50 -14.83 6.98 2.78
CA VAL A 50 -15.95 6.14 2.33
C VAL A 50 -16.96 5.90 3.46
N LEU A 51 -16.50 5.69 4.70
CA LEU A 51 -17.35 5.55 5.88
C LEU A 51 -18.07 6.85 6.25
N GLN A 52 -17.46 8.03 6.03
CA GLN A 52 -18.12 9.32 6.26
C GLN A 52 -19.17 9.67 5.19
N ALA A 53 -18.99 9.23 3.95
CA ALA A 53 -19.96 9.47 2.87
C ALA A 53 -21.15 8.50 2.89
N ALA A 54 -21.06 7.42 3.67
CA ALA A 54 -22.12 6.43 3.86
C ALA A 54 -22.92 6.63 5.17
N ALA A 55 -22.66 7.71 5.92
CA ALA A 55 -23.31 8.07 7.18
C ALA A 55 -24.32 9.21 7.01
#